data_AF-A0A6G6Y210-F1
#
_entry.id   AF-A0A6G6Y210-F1
#
_cell.length_a   1.000
_cell.length_b   1.000
_cell.length_c   1.000
_cell.angle_alpha   90.00
_cell.angle_beta   90.00
_cell.angle_gamma   90.00
#
_symmetry.space_group_name_H-M   'P 1'
#
loop_
_entity.id
_entity.type
_entity.pdbx_description
1 polymer ?
#
loop_
_entity_poly.entity_id
_entity_poly.type
_entity_poly.pdbx_seq_one_letter_code
_entity_poly.pdbx_strand_id
1 'polypeptide(L)'
;MASRTEALSALIASARGPRPFSLASREAEEVLNVTLALTVELAVSNDRIDRLERLVAELRGEPVEQLRDIRYDGDIAQERHESTEALLMRALRVILDPRGQDAEAETATL
;
A
#
# COMPACT_ATOMS: atom_id res chain seq x y z
N MET A 1 2.14 2.96 32.63
CA MET A 1 2.34 1.71 31.86
C MET A 1 2.69 2.11 30.45
N ALA A 2 3.78 1.60 29.88
CA ALA A 2 4.16 1.89 28.50
C ALA A 2 3.06 1.41 27.55
N SER A 3 2.76 2.20 26.52
CA SER A 3 1.81 1.81 25.48
C SER A 3 2.32 0.58 24.73
N ARG A 4 1.40 -0.18 24.11
CA ARG A 4 1.77 -1.36 23.31
C ARG A 4 2.78 -1.01 22.21
N THR A 5 2.70 0.21 21.66
CA THR A 5 3.61 0.75 20.65
C THR A 5 5.01 1.03 21.20
N GLU A 6 5.12 1.57 22.42
CA GLU A 6 6.41 1.79 23.09
C GLU A 6 7.11 0.46 23.43
N ALA A 7 6.34 -0.54 23.88
CA ALA A 7 6.88 -1.87 24.16
C ALA A 7 7.42 -2.56 22.89
N LEU A 8 6.72 -2.41 21.76
CA LEU A 8 7.17 -2.94 20.47
C LEU A 8 8.44 -2.23 19.99
N SER A 9 8.50 -0.90 20.15
CA SER A 9 9.65 -0.08 19.75
C SER A 9 10.89 -0.42 20.58
N ALA A 10 10.74 -0.60 21.89
CA ALA A 10 11.81 -1.02 22.79
C ALA A 10 12.33 -2.44 22.48
N LEU A 11 11.45 -3.35 22.06
CA LEU A 11 11.84 -4.69 21.61
C LEU A 11 12.64 -4.62 20.30
N ILE A 12 12.20 -3.82 19.34
CA ILE A 12 12.90 -3.64 18.06
C ILE A 12 14.30 -3.04 18.28
N ALA A 13 14.42 -2.06 19.18
CA ALA A 13 15.68 -1.42 19.52
C ALA A 13 16.64 -2.33 20.31
N SER A 14 16.12 -3.21 21.17
CA SER A 14 16.96 -4.10 21.99
C SER A 14 17.39 -5.38 21.26
N ALA A 15 16.62 -5.85 20.29
CA ALA A 15 16.87 -7.11 19.59
C ALA A 15 17.82 -7.01 18.39
N ARG A 16 18.18 -5.80 17.95
CA ARG A 16 19.00 -5.58 16.74
C ARG A 16 20.03 -4.50 17.02
N GLY A 17 21.33 -4.85 16.99
CA GLY A 17 22.41 -3.85 16.97
C GLY A 17 22.26 -2.89 15.78
N PRO A 18 23.04 -1.80 15.71
CA PRO A 18 22.91 -0.79 14.66
C PRO A 18 23.05 -1.48 13.30
N ARG A 19 21.94 -1.60 12.55
CA ARG A 19 21.93 -2.22 11.23
C ARG A 19 22.53 -1.19 10.27
N PRO A 20 23.71 -1.44 9.69
CA PRO A 20 24.26 -0.51 8.72
C PRO A 20 23.32 -0.44 7.50
N PHE A 21 23.10 0.77 7.00
CA PHE A 21 22.42 0.97 5.74
C PHE A 21 23.29 0.41 4.61
N SER A 22 22.66 -0.24 3.66
CA SER A 22 23.29 -0.87 2.48
C SER A 22 23.50 0.11 1.33
N LEU A 23 22.65 1.14 1.21
CA LEU A 23 22.73 2.19 0.18
C LEU A 23 23.38 3.47 0.71
N ALA A 24 23.92 4.26 -0.20
CA ALA A 24 24.56 5.54 0.11
C ALA A 24 23.55 6.63 0.56
N SER A 25 22.30 6.56 0.09
CA SER A 25 21.20 7.39 0.57
C SER A 25 20.27 6.55 1.43
N ARG A 26 20.06 7.02 2.65
CA ARG A 26 19.15 6.40 3.60
C ARG A 26 17.71 6.44 3.10
N GLU A 27 17.32 7.56 2.51
CA GLU A 27 15.98 7.79 1.95
C GLU A 27 15.70 6.79 0.82
N ALA A 28 16.68 6.55 -0.05
CA ALA A 28 16.57 5.55 -1.11
C ALA A 28 16.38 4.13 -0.55
N GLU A 29 17.07 3.78 0.54
CA GLU A 29 16.91 2.48 1.20
C GLU A 29 15.55 2.34 1.90
N GLU A 30 15.06 3.39 2.53
CA GLU A 30 13.74 3.42 3.15
C GLU A 30 12.64 3.25 2.09
N VAL A 31 12.73 3.96 0.96
CA VAL A 31 11.80 3.78 -0.18
C VAL A 31 11.86 2.35 -0.71
N LEU A 32 13.07 1.82 -0.95
CA LEU A 32 13.24 0.45 -1.44
C LEU A 32 12.63 -0.58 -0.48
N ASN A 33 12.83 -0.42 0.82
CA ASN A 33 12.25 -1.30 1.83
C ASN A 33 10.72 -1.26 1.84
N VAL A 34 10.13 -0.06 1.72
CA VAL A 34 8.67 0.10 1.59
C VAL A 34 8.17 -0.55 0.30
N THR A 35 8.84 -0.32 -0.84
CA THR A 35 8.48 -0.93 -2.13
C THR A 35 8.55 -2.45 -2.06
N LEU A 36 9.58 -3.03 -1.46
CA LEU A 36 9.71 -4.48 -1.29
C LEU A 36 8.58 -5.04 -0.41
N ALA A 37 8.27 -4.40 0.72
CA ALA A 37 7.17 -4.81 1.58
C ALA A 37 5.83 -4.79 0.84
N LEU A 38 5.53 -3.70 0.12
CA LEU A 38 4.31 -3.57 -0.69
C LEU A 38 4.25 -4.61 -1.82
N THR A 39 5.38 -4.93 -2.45
CA THR A 39 5.45 -5.94 -3.52
C THR A 39 5.09 -7.33 -3.00
N VAL A 40 5.56 -7.69 -1.80
CA VAL A 40 5.22 -8.96 -1.15
C VAL A 40 3.72 -9.02 -0.84
N GLU A 41 3.18 -7.96 -0.24
CA GLU A 41 1.74 -7.89 0.08
C GLU A 41 0.86 -7.95 -1.19
N LEU A 42 1.28 -7.28 -2.27
CA LEU A 42 0.60 -7.34 -3.57
C LEU A 42 0.64 -8.76 -4.16
N ALA A 43 1.78 -9.45 -4.09
CA ALA A 43 1.91 -10.82 -4.58
C ALA A 43 0.99 -11.78 -3.82
N VAL A 44 0.95 -11.69 -2.49
CA VAL A 44 0.03 -12.48 -1.64
C VAL A 44 -1.43 -12.14 -1.95
N SER A 45 -1.74 -10.86 -2.16
CA SER A 45 -3.10 -10.43 -2.49
C SER A 45 -3.57 -10.98 -3.83
N ASN A 46 -2.71 -10.94 -4.86
CA ASN A 46 -3.00 -11.52 -6.18
C ASN A 46 -3.22 -13.04 -6.11
N ASP A 47 -2.42 -13.76 -5.34
CA ASP A 47 -2.61 -15.21 -5.12
C ASP A 47 -3.93 -15.51 -4.40
N ARG A 48 -4.31 -14.72 -3.40
CA ARG A 48 -5.61 -14.85 -2.73
C ARG A 48 -6.78 -14.55 -3.68
N ILE A 49 -6.64 -13.55 -4.54
CA ILE A 49 -7.64 -13.22 -5.57
C ILE A 49 -7.78 -14.37 -6.56
N ASP A 50 -6.68 -14.92 -7.10
CA ASP A 50 -6.73 -16.06 -8.03
C ASP A 50 -7.41 -17.29 -7.40
N ARG A 51 -7.15 -17.58 -6.12
CA ARG A 51 -7.85 -18.66 -5.40
C ARG A 51 -9.35 -18.39 -5.26
N LEU A 52 -9.74 -17.15 -4.96
CA LEU A 52 -11.15 -16.77 -4.87
C LEU A 52 -11.84 -16.87 -6.24
N GLU A 53 -11.20 -16.41 -7.31
CA GLU A 53 -11.71 -16.53 -8.68
C GLU A 53 -11.94 -18.00 -9.05
N ARG A 54 -10.97 -18.88 -8.76
CA ARG A 54 -11.11 -20.33 -9.04
C ARG A 54 -12.24 -20.97 -8.25
N LEU A 55 -12.38 -20.63 -6.97
CA LEU A 55 -13.48 -21.14 -6.14
C LEU A 55 -14.84 -20.67 -6.68
N VAL A 56 -14.96 -19.40 -7.06
CA VAL A 56 -16.20 -18.86 -7.64
C VAL A 56 -16.51 -19.53 -8.99
N ALA A 57 -15.49 -19.77 -9.82
CA ALA A 57 -15.63 -20.46 -11.11
C ALA A 57 -16.18 -21.88 -10.92
N GLU A 58 -15.60 -22.62 -9.96
CA GLU A 58 -16.08 -23.95 -9.57
C GLU A 58 -17.54 -23.92 -9.10
N LEU A 59 -17.90 -22.98 -8.22
CA LEU A 59 -19.26 -22.84 -7.70
C LEU A 59 -20.28 -22.46 -8.78
N ARG A 60 -19.87 -21.66 -9.78
CA ARG A 60 -20.72 -21.24 -10.90
C ARG A 60 -20.78 -22.27 -12.03
N GLY A 61 -19.85 -23.23 -12.07
CA GLY A 61 -19.70 -24.15 -13.20
C GLY A 61 -19.24 -23.47 -14.48
N GLU A 62 -18.55 -22.33 -14.35
CA GLU A 62 -18.04 -21.52 -15.46
C GLU A 62 -16.51 -21.54 -15.48
N PRO A 63 -15.85 -21.37 -16.64
CA PRO A 63 -14.39 -21.22 -16.70
C PRO A 63 -13.96 -19.90 -16.01
N VAL A 64 -12.78 -19.92 -15.37
CA VAL A 64 -12.28 -18.76 -14.59
C VAL A 64 -12.07 -17.52 -15.46
N GLU A 65 -11.79 -17.70 -16.74
CA GLU A 65 -11.63 -16.63 -17.73
C GLU A 65 -12.91 -15.80 -17.87
N GLN A 66 -14.09 -16.42 -17.78
CA GLN A 66 -15.36 -15.70 -17.83
C GLN A 66 -15.53 -14.74 -16.66
N LEU A 67 -14.95 -15.04 -15.48
CA LEU A 67 -14.98 -14.12 -14.34
C LEU A 67 -14.08 -12.90 -14.56
N ARG A 68 -12.93 -13.10 -15.23
CA ARG A 68 -11.96 -12.03 -15.52
C ARG A 68 -12.44 -11.07 -16.61
N ASP A 69 -13.27 -11.58 -17.52
CA ASP A 69 -13.84 -10.80 -18.61
C ASP A 69 -15.12 -10.05 -18.22
N ILE A 70 -15.62 -10.21 -16.98
CA ILE A 70 -16.79 -9.48 -16.49
C ILE A 70 -16.51 -7.98 -16.55
N ARG A 71 -17.32 -7.28 -17.35
CA ARG A 71 -17.39 -5.83 -17.35
C ARG A 71 -18.52 -5.39 -16.45
N TYR A 72 -18.18 -4.49 -15.54
CA TYR A 72 -19.18 -3.78 -14.75
C TYR A 72 -19.60 -2.54 -15.52
N ASP A 73 -20.91 -2.40 -15.76
CA ASP A 73 -21.53 -1.22 -16.33
C ASP A 73 -22.47 -0.59 -15.29
N GLY A 74 -22.83 0.69 -15.49
CA GLY A 74 -23.78 1.40 -14.62
C GLY A 74 -23.26 1.61 -13.20
N ASP A 75 -24.15 1.44 -12.21
CA ASP A 75 -23.91 1.80 -10.81
C ASP A 75 -22.71 1.07 -10.20
N ILE A 76 -22.48 -0.20 -10.57
CA ILE A 76 -21.36 -0.99 -10.03
C ILE A 76 -20.00 -0.46 -10.55
N ALA A 77 -19.96 0.00 -11.81
CA ALA A 77 -18.76 0.61 -12.37
C ALA A 77 -18.43 1.93 -11.63
N GLN A 78 -19.46 2.72 -11.33
CA GLN A 78 -19.34 3.97 -10.61
C GLN A 78 -18.85 3.75 -9.16
N GLU A 79 -19.41 2.77 -8.44
CA GLU A 79 -18.98 2.43 -7.09
C GLU A 79 -17.49 1.98 -7.07
N ARG A 80 -17.06 1.17 -8.04
CA ARG A 80 -15.64 0.81 -8.19
C ARG A 80 -14.75 2.02 -8.46
N HIS A 81 -15.21 2.95 -9.30
CA HIS A 81 -14.46 4.16 -9.61
C HIS A 81 -14.27 5.01 -8.35
N GLU A 82 -15.36 5.29 -7.63
CA GLU A 82 -15.35 6.06 -6.38
C GLU A 82 -14.48 5.40 -5.30
N SER A 83 -14.56 4.08 -5.16
CA SER A 83 -13.71 3.31 -4.23
C SER A 83 -12.22 3.43 -4.59
N THR A 84 -11.90 3.40 -5.89
CA THR A 84 -10.53 3.56 -6.39
C THR A 84 -10.02 4.99 -6.15
N GLU A 85 -10.82 6.01 -6.43
CA GLU A 85 -10.46 7.41 -6.12
C GLU A 85 -10.25 7.61 -4.63
N ALA A 86 -11.13 7.09 -3.78
CA ALA A 86 -11.01 7.18 -2.33
C ALA A 86 -9.75 6.46 -1.82
N LEU A 87 -9.34 5.35 -2.44
CA LEU A 87 -8.08 4.68 -2.14
C LEU A 87 -6.88 5.55 -2.54
N LEU A 88 -6.87 6.08 -3.77
CA LEU A 88 -5.80 6.94 -4.27
C LEU A 88 -5.63 8.20 -3.42
N MET A 89 -6.74 8.85 -3.05
CA MET A 89 -6.73 10.03 -2.17
C MET A 89 -6.14 9.73 -0.79
N ARG A 90 -6.41 8.55 -0.22
CA ARG A 90 -5.82 8.13 1.06
C ARG A 90 -4.33 7.81 0.92
N ALA A 91 -3.94 7.16 -0.17
CA ALA A 91 -2.55 6.77 -0.43
C ALA A 91 -1.67 7.99 -0.73
N LEU A 92 -2.17 8.95 -1.52
CA LEU A 92 -1.46 10.14 -1.96
C LEU A 92 -1.62 11.34 -1.01
N ARG A 93 -2.31 11.15 0.12
CA ARG A 93 -2.60 12.22 1.08
C ARG A 93 -1.38 13.04 1.48
N VAL A 94 -0.21 12.42 1.61
CA VAL A 94 1.05 13.09 2.01
C VAL A 94 1.60 14.00 0.90
N ILE A 95 1.38 13.65 -0.37
CA ILE A 95 1.77 14.48 -1.53
C ILE A 95 0.80 15.65 -1.72
N LEU A 96 -0.47 15.45 -1.33
CA LEU A 96 -1.54 16.45 -1.41
C LEU A 96 -1.67 17.32 -0.15
N ASP A 97 -0.80 17.13 0.86
CA ASP A 97 -0.85 17.91 2.10
C ASP A 97 -0.29 19.33 1.85
N PRO A 98 -1.10 20.40 1.97
CA PRO A 98 -0.67 21.77 1.70
C PRO A 98 0.46 22.26 2.63
N ARG A 99 0.68 21.60 3.78
CA ARG A 99 1.74 21.96 4.73
C ARG A 99 3.14 21.75 4.19
N GLY A 100 3.32 20.89 3.18
CA GLY A 100 4.61 20.73 2.49
C GLY A 100 4.93 21.89 1.54
N GLN A 101 3.91 22.56 1.00
CA GLN A 101 4.07 23.68 0.07
C GLN A 101 4.45 24.98 0.79
N ASP A 102 3.98 25.14 2.03
CA ASP A 102 4.32 26.31 2.87
C ASP A 102 5.79 26.30 3.33
N ALA A 103 6.39 25.12 3.55
CA ALA A 103 7.78 24.98 4.00
C ALA A 103 8.82 25.33 2.91
N GLU A 104 8.52 25.06 1.64
CA GLU A 104 9.37 25.45 0.50
C GLU A 104 9.21 26.94 0.14
N ALA A 105 8.02 27.51 0.31
CA ALA A 105 7.78 28.95 0.10
C ALA A 105 8.51 29.82 1.14
N GLU A 106 8.62 29.35 2.39
CA GLU A 106 9.30 30.07 3.47
C GLU A 106 10.84 30.05 3.33
N THR A 107 11.40 28.99 2.72
CA THR A 107 12.84 28.89 2.45
C THR A 107 13.28 29.61 1.17
N ALA A 108 12.39 29.78 0.19
CA ALA A 108 12.68 30.54 -1.04
C ALA A 108 12.63 32.08 -0.85
N THR A 109 12.22 32.56 0.32
CA THR A 109 12.09 33.99 0.64
C THR A 109 13.22 34.52 1.56
N LEU A 110 14.19 33.66 1.90
CA LEU A 110 15.43 34.00 2.64
C LEU A 110 16.65 33.96 1.72
#